data_AF-A0A7C0W3Y9-F1
#
_entry.id   AF-A0A7C0W3Y9-F1
#
_cell.length_a   1.000
_cell.length_b   1.000
_cell.length_c   1.000
_cell.angle_alpha   90.00
_cell.angle_beta   90.00
_cell.angle_gamma   90.00
#
_symmetry.space_group_name_H-M   'P 1'
#
loop_
_entity.id
_entity.type
_entity.pdbx_description
1 polymer ?
#
loop_
_entity_poly.entity_id
_entity_poly.type
_entity_poly.pdbx_seq_one_letter_code
_entity_poly.pdbx_strand_id
1 'polypeptide(L)'
;MKIVNCKPCLPAGRLSIVCVLFFIISFPGLSQTLAQAPQNPDSAKECAICHYRWIDTFYIHGKGSDLVPYQSETVAAKSEKVKIPEDLIKKGAKLGWNGEIICQTCHKVHNNKIEKQLLLIKKDEKSTLCLTCHTDKQYLADTKHNLIHLAPKEKNLEGKTVAQTGICSACHLPHKAARKLPEEEDFTTGLCLSCHSKGNIARDSIPQQYSHPLNVRPYEEKGDLILTTMSVGKEELTLPLFNKYGVHDKDGYITCTTCHDPHRWRADSTEGEIREDVKGDKSTSFLRKASPDICRECHNDKFYIANSKHDLSKVAPEEKNILKQTPEESGLCETCHL
;
A
#
# COMPACT_ATOMS: atom_id res chain seq x y z
N MET A 1 6.60 33.12 -87.59
CA MET A 1 7.27 33.75 -88.75
C MET A 1 8.78 33.63 -88.55
N LYS A 2 9.45 32.98 -89.52
CA LYS A 2 10.90 32.83 -89.76
C LYS A 2 11.76 31.92 -88.85
N ILE A 3 12.04 30.75 -89.42
CA ILE A 3 13.27 29.94 -89.34
C ILE A 3 14.47 30.79 -89.80
N VAL A 4 15.65 30.66 -89.16
CA VAL A 4 16.97 30.58 -89.82
C VAL A 4 17.98 29.82 -88.92
N ASN A 5 18.60 28.79 -89.50
CA ASN A 5 19.74 27.99 -89.04
C ASN A 5 21.08 28.75 -89.21
N CYS A 6 22.11 28.42 -88.40
CA CYS A 6 23.46 28.04 -88.91
C CYS A 6 24.47 27.73 -87.78
N LYS A 7 25.10 26.55 -87.87
CA LYS A 7 26.43 26.17 -87.29
C LYS A 7 27.56 26.85 -88.13
N PRO A 8 28.89 26.86 -87.80
CA PRO A 8 29.67 25.82 -87.10
C PRO A 8 30.92 26.29 -86.28
N CYS A 9 31.69 25.33 -85.74
CA CYS A 9 33.17 25.25 -85.65
C CYS A 9 33.70 24.72 -84.29
N LEU A 10 34.24 23.49 -84.31
CA LEU A 10 35.32 22.95 -83.45
C LEU A 10 36.68 23.31 -84.15
N PRO A 11 37.91 23.21 -83.56
CA PRO A 11 38.33 22.19 -82.58
C PRO A 11 39.49 22.54 -81.58
N ALA A 12 39.84 21.53 -80.76
CA ALA A 12 41.18 21.08 -80.35
C ALA A 12 42.09 21.89 -79.38
N GLY A 13 42.52 21.19 -78.32
CA GLY A 13 43.68 21.51 -77.46
C GLY A 13 43.53 20.91 -76.04
N ARG A 14 43.53 19.59 -75.85
CA ARG A 14 44.64 18.74 -75.33
C ARG A 14 45.36 19.21 -74.03
N LEU A 15 45.43 18.25 -73.09
CA LEU A 15 46.23 18.12 -71.85
C LEU A 15 45.78 19.01 -70.67
N SER A 16 45.57 18.53 -69.43
CA SER A 16 46.29 17.48 -68.69
C SER A 16 45.40 16.67 -67.76
N ILE A 17 45.82 15.43 -67.56
CA ILE A 17 45.27 14.40 -66.67
C ILE A 17 45.48 14.80 -65.20
N VAL A 18 44.42 14.86 -64.42
CA VAL A 18 44.49 14.77 -62.94
C VAL A 18 43.57 13.61 -62.53
N CYS A 19 44.20 12.51 -62.11
CA CYS A 19 43.55 11.35 -61.51
C CYS A 19 42.87 11.76 -60.21
N VAL A 20 41.54 11.84 -60.20
CA VAL A 20 40.74 11.91 -58.98
C VAL A 20 40.44 10.47 -58.55
N LEU A 21 41.18 10.02 -57.54
CA LEU A 21 40.90 8.80 -56.78
C LEU A 21 39.52 8.91 -56.13
N PHE A 22 38.56 8.11 -56.60
CA PHE A 22 37.30 7.86 -55.91
C PHE A 22 37.60 7.05 -54.63
N PHE A 23 37.62 7.73 -53.49
CA PHE A 23 37.56 7.08 -52.18
C PHE A 23 36.16 6.47 -52.01
N ILE A 24 36.07 5.16 -52.20
CA ILE A 24 34.93 4.35 -51.76
C ILE A 24 35.00 4.33 -50.23
N ILE A 25 34.17 5.14 -49.58
CA ILE A 25 33.96 5.08 -48.13
C ILE A 25 33.19 3.78 -47.86
N SER A 26 33.92 2.73 -47.53
CA SER A 26 33.39 1.52 -46.91
C SER A 26 32.74 1.90 -45.59
N PHE A 27 31.41 2.07 -45.57
CA PHE A 27 30.67 2.08 -44.32
C PHE A 27 30.82 0.71 -43.66
N PRO A 28 31.51 0.59 -42.51
CA PRO A 28 31.50 -0.64 -41.76
C PRO A 28 30.07 -0.88 -41.27
N GLY A 29 29.62 -2.12 -41.44
CA GLY A 29 28.22 -2.51 -41.31
C GLY A 29 27.52 -1.94 -40.09
N LEU A 30 26.33 -1.38 -40.32
CA LEU A 30 25.28 -1.36 -39.32
C LEU A 30 25.01 -2.83 -38.95
N SER A 31 25.66 -3.31 -37.90
CA SER A 31 25.10 -4.40 -37.12
C SER A 31 23.74 -3.90 -36.65
N GLN A 32 22.69 -4.36 -37.32
CA GLN A 32 21.35 -4.33 -36.76
C GLN A 32 21.43 -5.17 -35.48
N THR A 33 21.70 -4.51 -34.36
CA THR A 33 21.27 -5.01 -33.07
C THR A 33 19.77 -5.07 -33.18
N LEU A 34 19.24 -6.25 -33.52
CA LEU A 34 17.84 -6.57 -33.30
C LEU A 34 17.58 -6.18 -31.85
N ALA A 35 16.85 -5.09 -31.63
CA ALA A 35 16.39 -4.72 -30.31
C ALA A 35 15.63 -5.94 -29.80
N GLN A 36 16.21 -6.64 -28.83
CA GLN A 36 15.59 -7.79 -28.19
C GLN A 36 14.21 -7.32 -27.73
N ALA A 37 13.14 -7.95 -28.23
CA ALA A 37 11.79 -7.63 -27.77
C ALA A 37 11.80 -7.65 -26.24
N PRO A 38 11.21 -6.66 -25.56
CA PRO A 38 11.24 -6.59 -24.11
C PRO A 38 10.69 -7.91 -23.56
N GLN A 39 11.54 -8.70 -22.91
CA GLN A 39 11.20 -10.02 -22.38
C GLN A 39 10.40 -9.89 -21.07
N ASN A 40 9.37 -9.03 -21.07
CA ASN A 40 8.65 -8.58 -19.87
C ASN A 40 7.39 -9.36 -19.61
N PRO A 41 7.40 -10.34 -18.67
CA PRO A 41 6.18 -10.83 -18.03
C PRO A 41 5.49 -9.72 -17.26
N ASP A 42 4.84 -8.86 -18.03
CA ASP A 42 3.79 -7.99 -17.60
C ASP A 42 2.51 -8.79 -17.74
N SER A 43 2.07 -9.42 -16.64
CA SER A 43 0.83 -10.18 -16.65
C SER A 43 -0.36 -9.31 -17.06
N ALA A 44 -0.33 -7.99 -16.85
CA ALA A 44 -1.38 -7.11 -17.31
C ALA A 44 -1.40 -7.04 -18.85
N LYS A 45 -0.23 -7.01 -19.53
CA LYS A 45 -0.16 -7.14 -20.99
C LYS A 45 -0.61 -8.52 -21.49
N GLU A 46 -0.19 -9.60 -20.83
CA GLU A 46 -0.62 -10.96 -21.21
C GLU A 46 -2.14 -11.12 -21.07
N CYS A 47 -2.73 -10.59 -20.00
CA CYS A 47 -4.18 -10.54 -19.81
C CYS A 47 -4.84 -9.64 -20.85
N ALA A 48 -4.29 -8.44 -21.10
CA ALA A 48 -4.81 -7.49 -22.08
C ALA A 48 -4.89 -8.08 -23.48
N ILE A 49 -3.97 -8.95 -23.91
CA ILE A 49 -4.04 -9.59 -25.23
C ILE A 49 -5.34 -10.39 -25.41
N CYS A 50 -5.76 -11.14 -24.39
CA CYS A 50 -7.03 -11.86 -24.42
C CYS A 50 -8.22 -10.90 -24.24
N HIS A 51 -8.16 -9.98 -23.29
CA HIS A 51 -9.28 -9.05 -23.03
C HIS A 51 -9.50 -8.03 -24.16
N TYR A 52 -8.46 -7.66 -24.91
CA TYR A 52 -8.52 -6.77 -26.08
C TYR A 52 -9.10 -7.49 -27.30
N ARG A 53 -8.76 -8.77 -27.52
CA ARG A 53 -9.38 -9.59 -28.56
C ARG A 53 -10.84 -9.96 -28.26
N TRP A 54 -11.25 -9.85 -27.01
CA TRP A 54 -12.64 -10.08 -26.56
C TRP A 54 -13.42 -8.78 -26.42
N ILE A 55 -12.80 -7.63 -26.66
CA ILE A 55 -13.45 -6.32 -26.57
C ILE A 55 -14.64 -6.27 -27.52
N ASP A 56 -14.51 -6.82 -28.73
CA ASP A 56 -15.61 -6.95 -29.68
C ASP A 56 -16.75 -7.81 -29.13
N THR A 57 -16.45 -8.91 -28.45
CA THR A 57 -17.49 -9.75 -27.81
C THR A 57 -18.22 -9.02 -26.67
N PHE A 58 -17.51 -8.18 -25.91
CA PHE A 58 -18.09 -7.39 -24.82
C PHE A 58 -18.91 -6.20 -25.33
N TYR A 59 -18.40 -5.48 -26.33
CA TYR A 59 -19.04 -4.28 -26.89
C TYR A 59 -20.11 -4.58 -27.95
N ILE A 60 -19.96 -5.63 -28.75
CA ILE A 60 -20.89 -5.97 -29.86
C ILE A 60 -22.01 -6.90 -29.38
N HIS A 61 -21.74 -7.85 -28.48
CA HIS A 61 -22.76 -8.80 -28.01
C HIS A 61 -23.36 -8.46 -26.65
N GLY A 62 -22.88 -7.41 -25.96
CA GLY A 62 -23.46 -6.91 -24.71
C GLY A 62 -23.46 -7.92 -23.55
N LYS A 63 -22.61 -8.96 -23.62
CA LYS A 63 -22.52 -10.04 -22.60
C LYS A 63 -21.36 -9.87 -21.64
N GLY A 64 -21.06 -8.62 -21.24
CA GLY A 64 -20.02 -8.29 -20.27
C GLY A 64 -20.57 -7.76 -18.97
N SER A 65 -19.90 -8.07 -17.86
CA SER A 65 -19.95 -7.21 -16.69
C SER A 65 -19.30 -5.87 -17.01
N ASP A 66 -19.81 -4.78 -16.43
CA ASP A 66 -19.16 -3.47 -16.54
C ASP A 66 -17.67 -3.60 -16.22
N LEU A 67 -16.82 -3.16 -17.15
CA LEU A 67 -15.39 -3.11 -16.90
C LEU A 67 -15.16 -2.04 -15.84
N VAL A 68 -14.45 -2.40 -14.77
CA VAL A 68 -14.03 -1.43 -13.77
C VAL A 68 -13.18 -0.34 -14.46
N PRO A 69 -13.26 0.92 -14.01
CA PRO A 69 -12.42 1.99 -14.52
C PRO A 69 -10.94 1.55 -14.53
N TYR A 70 -10.22 1.93 -15.58
CA TYR A 70 -8.80 1.60 -15.71
C TYR A 70 -8.01 2.15 -14.51
N GLN A 71 -7.44 1.24 -13.70
CA GLN A 71 -6.52 1.62 -12.64
C GLN A 71 -5.21 2.12 -13.27
N SER A 72 -5.00 3.43 -13.25
CA SER A 72 -3.80 4.06 -13.82
C SER A 72 -2.57 3.99 -12.91
N GLU A 73 -2.74 3.59 -11.65
CA GLU A 73 -1.67 3.54 -10.65
C GLU A 73 -1.15 2.10 -10.49
N THR A 74 0.17 1.96 -10.33
CA THR A 74 0.87 0.67 -10.26
C THR A 74 0.36 -0.18 -9.09
N VAL A 75 -0.29 -1.30 -9.41
CA VAL A 75 -0.76 -2.31 -8.43
C VAL A 75 0.27 -3.40 -8.12
N ALA A 76 1.43 -3.37 -8.79
CA ALA A 76 2.52 -4.30 -8.53
C ALA A 76 3.29 -3.85 -7.28
N ALA A 77 3.10 -4.57 -6.18
CA ALA A 77 3.84 -4.34 -4.94
C ALA A 77 5.01 -5.32 -4.83
N LYS A 78 6.20 -4.80 -4.52
CA LYS A 78 7.29 -5.62 -4.04
C LYS A 78 7.08 -5.87 -2.55
N SER A 79 6.94 -7.14 -2.18
CA SER A 79 6.87 -7.51 -0.77
C SER A 79 8.27 -7.52 -0.18
N GLU A 80 8.60 -6.52 0.64
CA GLU A 80 9.88 -6.49 1.37
C GLU A 80 9.91 -7.50 2.54
N LYS A 81 8.74 -7.85 3.07
CA LYS A 81 8.60 -8.65 4.31
C LYS A 81 8.19 -10.10 4.08
N VAL A 82 7.44 -10.38 3.03
CA VAL A 82 6.84 -11.69 2.79
C VAL A 82 7.41 -12.31 1.52
N LYS A 83 8.01 -13.50 1.66
CA LYS A 83 8.34 -14.35 0.51
C LYS A 83 7.10 -15.12 0.08
N ILE A 84 6.82 -15.14 -1.22
CA ILE A 84 5.71 -15.93 -1.74
C ILE A 84 5.99 -17.42 -1.48
N PRO A 85 5.08 -18.15 -0.81
CA PRO A 85 5.34 -19.53 -0.43
C PRO A 85 5.59 -20.45 -1.62
N GLU A 86 6.53 -21.37 -1.48
CA GLU A 86 6.84 -22.36 -2.52
C GLU A 86 5.63 -23.18 -2.96
N ASP A 87 4.68 -23.44 -2.05
CA ASP A 87 3.42 -24.12 -2.37
C ASP A 87 2.63 -23.39 -3.46
N LEU A 88 2.57 -22.06 -3.41
CA LEU A 88 1.91 -21.27 -4.45
C LEU A 88 2.65 -21.37 -5.78
N ILE A 89 3.99 -21.28 -5.76
CA ILE A 89 4.82 -21.43 -6.95
C ILE A 89 4.62 -22.81 -7.59
N LYS A 90 4.63 -23.89 -6.79
CA LYS A 90 4.37 -25.27 -7.24
C LYS A 90 2.98 -25.43 -7.86
N LYS A 91 1.99 -24.67 -7.38
CA LYS A 91 0.63 -24.63 -7.95
C LYS A 91 0.53 -23.79 -9.24
N GLY A 92 1.59 -23.06 -9.58
CA GLY A 92 1.74 -22.30 -10.83
C GLY A 92 1.78 -20.78 -10.64
N ALA A 93 1.99 -20.29 -9.41
CA ALA A 93 2.08 -18.86 -9.16
C ALA A 93 3.33 -18.32 -9.83
N LYS A 94 3.20 -17.15 -10.45
CA LYS A 94 4.32 -16.43 -11.06
C LYS A 94 4.56 -15.12 -10.34
N LEU A 95 5.81 -14.68 -10.38
CA LEU A 95 6.24 -13.39 -9.86
C LEU A 95 6.69 -12.52 -11.01
N GLY A 96 6.65 -11.21 -10.78
CA GLY A 96 7.39 -10.24 -11.58
C GLY A 96 8.89 -10.51 -11.51
N TRP A 97 9.64 -9.82 -12.35
CA TRP A 97 11.07 -10.06 -12.56
C TRP A 97 11.92 -9.86 -11.32
N ASN A 98 11.55 -8.85 -10.52
CA ASN A 98 12.24 -8.50 -9.29
C ASN A 98 11.51 -9.08 -8.08
N GLY A 99 10.70 -10.12 -8.28
CA GLY A 99 9.92 -10.78 -7.25
C GLY A 99 8.62 -10.04 -6.88
N GLU A 100 8.11 -9.16 -7.74
CA GLU A 100 6.87 -8.43 -7.48
C GLU A 100 5.65 -9.34 -7.50
N ILE A 101 4.63 -8.98 -6.72
CA ILE A 101 3.31 -9.59 -6.81
C ILE A 101 2.65 -9.08 -8.09
N ILE A 102 2.20 -10.02 -8.91
CA ILE A 102 1.53 -9.79 -10.19
C ILE A 102 0.20 -10.53 -10.23
N CYS A 103 -0.62 -10.30 -11.26
CA CYS A 103 -1.94 -10.95 -11.40
C CYS A 103 -1.83 -12.47 -11.30
N GLN A 104 -0.78 -13.03 -11.92
CA GLN A 104 -0.50 -14.47 -11.95
C GLN A 104 0.11 -15.02 -10.65
N THR A 105 0.36 -14.18 -9.64
CA THR A 105 0.71 -14.65 -8.30
C THR A 105 -0.50 -15.26 -7.61
N CYS A 106 -1.68 -14.65 -7.79
CA CYS A 106 -2.93 -15.12 -7.20
C CYS A 106 -3.82 -15.88 -8.20
N HIS A 107 -3.76 -15.53 -9.48
CA HIS A 107 -4.60 -16.12 -10.52
C HIS A 107 -3.84 -17.14 -11.39
N LYS A 108 -4.43 -18.33 -11.55
CA LYS A 108 -4.05 -19.32 -12.55
C LYS A 108 -5.09 -19.29 -13.66
N VAL A 109 -4.72 -18.72 -14.80
CA VAL A 109 -5.63 -18.55 -15.95
C VAL A 109 -5.75 -19.84 -16.76
N HIS A 110 -4.64 -20.52 -17.01
CA HIS A 110 -4.62 -21.74 -17.82
C HIS A 110 -4.76 -22.99 -16.96
N ASN A 111 -5.65 -23.89 -17.37
CA ASN A 111 -5.87 -25.20 -16.77
C ASN A 111 -6.06 -25.17 -15.25
N ASN A 112 -6.78 -24.17 -14.75
CA ASN A 112 -7.09 -24.09 -13.33
C ASN A 112 -8.10 -25.18 -12.96
N LYS A 113 -7.70 -26.07 -12.05
CA LYS A 113 -8.55 -27.13 -11.50
C LYS A 113 -8.85 -26.93 -10.01
N ILE A 114 -8.39 -25.81 -9.44
CA ILE A 114 -8.41 -25.52 -8.01
C ILE A 114 -9.65 -24.69 -7.68
N GLU A 115 -9.72 -23.46 -8.20
CA GLU A 115 -10.88 -22.58 -8.06
C GLU A 115 -11.21 -21.96 -9.42
N LYS A 116 -12.11 -22.63 -10.15
CA LYS A 116 -12.37 -22.34 -11.57
C LYS A 116 -13.12 -21.04 -11.79
N GLN A 117 -13.97 -20.64 -10.84
CA GLN A 117 -14.86 -19.49 -11.03
C GLN A 117 -14.09 -18.17 -10.89
N LEU A 118 -13.14 -18.14 -9.96
CA LEU A 118 -12.33 -16.95 -9.67
C LEU A 118 -10.91 -17.06 -10.22
N LEU A 119 -10.58 -18.18 -10.85
CA LEU A 119 -9.25 -18.51 -11.35
C LEU A 119 -8.17 -18.42 -10.25
N LEU A 120 -8.52 -18.58 -8.98
CA LEU A 120 -7.55 -18.48 -7.89
C LEU A 120 -6.63 -19.70 -7.86
N ILE A 121 -5.38 -19.47 -7.46
CA ILE A 121 -4.37 -20.52 -7.38
C ILE A 121 -4.50 -21.39 -6.13
N LYS A 122 -5.33 -20.94 -5.19
CA LYS A 122 -5.75 -21.64 -3.99
C LYS A 122 -7.12 -21.10 -3.63
N LYS A 123 -8.03 -22.00 -3.25
CA LYS A 123 -9.36 -21.60 -2.80
C LYS A 123 -9.23 -20.73 -1.56
N ASP A 124 -9.92 -19.60 -1.55
CA ASP A 124 -9.99 -18.73 -0.38
C ASP A 124 -11.26 -19.06 0.41
N GLU A 125 -11.08 -19.76 1.52
CA GLU A 125 -12.14 -20.06 2.48
C GLU A 125 -11.92 -19.21 3.72
N LYS A 126 -12.58 -18.06 3.79
CA LYS A 126 -12.47 -17.11 4.91
C LYS A 126 -11.03 -16.66 5.17
N SER A 127 -10.39 -16.05 4.16
CA SER A 127 -9.04 -15.47 4.25
C SER A 127 -7.86 -16.45 4.30
N THR A 128 -8.09 -17.75 4.03
CA THR A 128 -7.00 -18.75 3.96
C THR A 128 -5.99 -18.48 2.85
N LEU A 129 -6.39 -17.81 1.77
CA LEU A 129 -5.45 -17.35 0.74
C LEU A 129 -4.56 -16.22 1.28
N CYS A 130 -5.17 -15.23 1.96
CA CYS A 130 -4.45 -14.10 2.56
C CYS A 130 -3.38 -14.58 3.55
N LEU A 131 -3.77 -15.49 4.45
CA LEU A 131 -2.90 -16.07 5.47
C LEU A 131 -1.84 -17.02 4.91
N THR A 132 -1.87 -17.34 3.62
CA THR A 132 -0.76 -18.06 2.99
C THR A 132 0.51 -17.20 2.95
N CYS A 133 0.35 -15.88 2.77
CA CYS A 133 1.44 -14.91 2.76
C CYS A 133 1.52 -14.14 4.10
N HIS A 134 0.38 -13.73 4.66
CA HIS A 134 0.30 -12.90 5.86
C HIS A 134 0.10 -13.73 7.14
N THR A 135 0.96 -14.73 7.35
CA THR A 135 0.87 -15.64 8.51
C THR A 135 1.01 -14.89 9.84
N ASP A 136 1.79 -13.80 9.85
CA ASP A 136 2.00 -12.94 11.02
C ASP A 136 0.77 -12.10 11.40
N LYS A 137 -0.28 -12.11 10.56
CA LYS A 137 -1.53 -11.37 10.79
C LYS A 137 -2.67 -12.24 11.31
N GLN A 138 -2.44 -13.54 11.52
CA GLN A 138 -3.47 -14.48 12.00
C GLN A 138 -4.08 -14.05 13.35
N TYR A 139 -3.30 -13.35 14.18
CA TYR A 139 -3.70 -12.89 15.52
C TYR A 139 -4.85 -11.88 15.50
N LEU A 140 -5.13 -11.26 14.34
CA LEU A 140 -6.33 -10.44 14.14
C LEU A 140 -7.61 -11.21 14.52
N ALA A 141 -7.63 -12.54 14.29
CA ALA A 141 -8.75 -13.41 14.61
C ALA A 141 -9.13 -13.35 16.11
N ASP A 142 -8.17 -13.05 16.97
CA ASP A 142 -8.38 -13.01 18.42
C ASP A 142 -8.62 -11.59 18.95
N THR A 143 -8.92 -10.62 18.08
CA THR A 143 -9.11 -9.22 18.47
C THR A 143 -10.53 -8.71 18.24
N LYS A 144 -10.83 -7.54 18.81
CA LYS A 144 -12.06 -6.78 18.50
C LYS A 144 -12.19 -6.30 17.04
N HIS A 145 -11.18 -6.48 16.20
CA HIS A 145 -11.33 -6.24 14.76
C HIS A 145 -11.78 -7.49 13.99
N ASN A 146 -11.94 -8.63 14.67
CA ASN A 146 -12.61 -9.79 14.08
C ASN A 146 -14.13 -9.58 14.05
N LEU A 147 -14.60 -8.97 12.96
CA LEU A 147 -16.02 -8.69 12.76
C LEU A 147 -16.89 -9.95 12.58
N ILE A 148 -16.32 -11.16 12.44
CA ILE A 148 -17.14 -12.38 12.44
C ILE A 148 -17.90 -12.53 13.76
N HIS A 149 -17.32 -12.08 14.87
CA HIS A 149 -17.95 -12.17 16.18
C HIS A 149 -18.78 -10.94 16.53
N LEU A 150 -18.28 -9.75 16.18
CA LEU A 150 -18.89 -8.49 16.61
C LEU A 150 -19.91 -7.91 15.62
N ALA A 151 -19.71 -8.14 14.32
CA ALA A 151 -20.57 -7.61 13.27
C ALA A 151 -20.67 -8.57 12.07
N PRO A 152 -21.14 -9.82 12.24
CA PRO A 152 -21.11 -10.86 11.20
C PRO A 152 -21.90 -10.51 9.93
N LYS A 153 -22.87 -9.60 10.06
CA LYS A 153 -23.72 -9.13 8.95
C LYS A 153 -23.17 -7.91 8.24
N GLU A 154 -22.07 -7.33 8.74
CA GLU A 154 -21.43 -6.19 8.11
C GLU A 154 -20.95 -6.55 6.72
N LYS A 155 -21.25 -5.68 5.75
CA LYS A 155 -20.92 -5.89 4.35
C LYS A 155 -19.79 -4.98 3.92
N ASN A 156 -18.91 -5.50 3.07
CA ASN A 156 -17.98 -4.69 2.31
C ASN A 156 -18.65 -4.12 1.04
N LEU A 157 -17.92 -3.34 0.26
CA LEU A 157 -18.38 -2.76 -1.01
C LEU A 157 -18.64 -3.80 -2.13
N GLU A 158 -18.40 -5.09 -1.90
CA GLU A 158 -18.91 -6.17 -2.76
C GLU A 158 -20.30 -6.66 -2.36
N GLY A 159 -20.88 -6.09 -1.30
CA GLY A 159 -22.13 -6.56 -0.72
C GLY A 159 -22.00 -7.90 0.01
N LYS A 160 -20.78 -8.41 0.17
CA LYS A 160 -20.49 -9.68 0.86
C LYS A 160 -20.27 -9.42 2.34
N THR A 161 -20.78 -10.32 3.16
CA THR A 161 -20.59 -10.27 4.61
C THR A 161 -19.22 -10.81 5.00
N VAL A 162 -18.69 -10.35 6.14
CA VAL A 162 -17.45 -10.89 6.72
C VAL A 162 -17.53 -12.42 6.94
N ALA A 163 -18.72 -12.96 7.25
CA ALA A 163 -18.93 -14.40 7.40
C ALA A 163 -18.72 -15.19 6.09
N GLN A 164 -18.93 -14.55 4.92
CA GLN A 164 -18.75 -15.17 3.60
C GLN A 164 -17.30 -15.07 3.12
N THR A 165 -16.63 -13.94 3.37
CA THR A 165 -15.31 -13.64 2.80
C THR A 165 -14.14 -13.79 3.77
N GLY A 166 -14.43 -13.89 5.07
CA GLY A 166 -13.41 -13.91 6.12
C GLY A 166 -13.04 -12.53 6.64
N ILE A 167 -12.20 -12.54 7.68
CA ILE A 167 -11.87 -11.38 8.53
C ILE A 167 -11.18 -10.23 7.78
N CYS A 168 -10.33 -10.54 6.80
CA CYS A 168 -9.52 -9.53 6.10
C CYS A 168 -10.37 -8.64 5.19
N SER A 169 -11.37 -9.25 4.52
CA SER A 169 -12.16 -8.62 3.46
C SER A 169 -13.14 -7.55 3.94
N ALA A 170 -13.31 -7.39 5.25
CA ALA A 170 -14.07 -6.29 5.83
C ALA A 170 -13.31 -4.95 5.76
N CYS A 171 -11.98 -5.01 5.79
CA CYS A 171 -11.11 -3.83 5.86
C CYS A 171 -10.42 -3.56 4.52
N HIS A 172 -9.96 -4.59 3.81
CA HIS A 172 -9.27 -4.43 2.53
C HIS A 172 -9.61 -5.54 1.55
N LEU A 173 -9.72 -5.20 0.26
CA LEU A 173 -9.91 -6.16 -0.83
C LEU A 173 -8.74 -6.08 -1.82
N PRO A 174 -8.41 -7.17 -2.54
CA PRO A 174 -7.27 -7.18 -3.45
C PRO A 174 -7.38 -6.22 -4.64
N HIS A 175 -8.60 -5.92 -5.11
CA HIS A 175 -8.82 -5.18 -6.36
C HIS A 175 -9.52 -3.82 -6.17
N LYS A 176 -10.07 -3.54 -4.99
CA LYS A 176 -10.83 -2.31 -4.72
C LYS A 176 -10.90 -2.00 -3.22
N ALA A 177 -11.44 -0.85 -2.88
CA ALA A 177 -11.71 -0.52 -1.48
C ALA A 177 -12.77 -1.48 -0.89
N ALA A 178 -12.58 -1.92 0.35
CA ALA A 178 -13.57 -2.71 1.06
C ALA A 178 -14.70 -1.85 1.64
N ARG A 179 -14.44 -0.57 1.90
CA ARG A 179 -15.37 0.38 2.52
C ARG A 179 -15.29 1.73 1.82
N LYS A 180 -16.37 2.51 1.92
CA LYS A 180 -16.35 3.92 1.50
C LYS A 180 -15.55 4.69 2.54
N LEU A 181 -14.48 5.34 2.11
CA LEU A 181 -13.65 6.17 2.98
C LEU A 181 -14.29 7.57 3.09
N PRO A 182 -14.13 8.26 4.24
CA PRO A 182 -14.39 9.70 4.34
C PRO A 182 -13.60 10.48 3.29
N GLU A 183 -14.16 11.61 2.86
CA GLU A 183 -13.45 12.54 1.98
C GLU A 183 -12.35 13.26 2.78
N GLU A 184 -11.27 13.67 2.10
CA GLU A 184 -10.16 14.48 2.64
C GLU A 184 -9.24 13.79 3.67
N GLU A 185 -9.43 12.51 3.96
CA GLU A 185 -8.54 11.73 4.83
C GLU A 185 -7.52 10.87 4.06
N ASP A 186 -6.37 10.59 4.67
CA ASP A 186 -5.45 9.59 4.13
C ASP A 186 -6.10 8.18 4.15
N PHE A 187 -5.64 7.28 3.28
CA PHE A 187 -6.23 5.94 3.14
C PHE A 187 -6.38 5.19 4.47
N THR A 188 -5.36 5.27 5.32
CA THR A 188 -5.33 4.51 6.57
C THR A 188 -6.28 5.11 7.59
N THR A 189 -6.20 6.43 7.81
CA THR A 189 -7.10 7.14 8.72
C THR A 189 -8.54 7.03 8.27
N GLY A 190 -8.80 7.21 6.97
CA GLY A 190 -10.12 7.05 6.37
C GLY A 190 -10.67 5.64 6.56
N LEU A 191 -9.84 4.60 6.52
CA LEU A 191 -10.29 3.23 6.76
C LEU A 191 -10.75 3.05 8.22
N CYS A 192 -9.99 3.54 9.20
CA CYS A 192 -10.37 3.51 10.60
C CYS A 192 -11.71 4.26 10.82
N LEU A 193 -11.79 5.48 10.28
CA LEU A 193 -12.97 6.35 10.42
C LEU A 193 -14.20 5.85 9.64
N SER A 194 -14.03 4.95 8.67
CA SER A 194 -15.17 4.28 8.00
C SER A 194 -15.97 3.35 8.93
N CYS A 195 -15.43 3.02 10.09
CA CYS A 195 -16.11 2.29 11.18
C CYS A 195 -16.22 3.14 12.44
N HIS A 196 -15.13 3.81 12.82
CA HIS A 196 -15.00 4.64 14.02
C HIS A 196 -15.51 6.05 13.79
N SER A 197 -16.77 6.17 13.39
CA SER A 197 -17.43 7.46 13.21
C SER A 197 -18.92 7.35 13.56
N LYS A 198 -19.54 8.53 13.72
CA LYS A 198 -20.95 8.61 14.10
C LYS A 198 -21.83 7.89 13.08
N GLY A 199 -22.63 6.96 13.56
CA GLY A 199 -23.57 6.19 12.73
C GLY A 199 -23.01 4.93 12.08
N ASN A 200 -21.72 4.63 12.26
CA ASN A 200 -21.10 3.38 11.80
C ASN A 200 -20.98 2.34 12.93
N ILE A 201 -20.51 1.14 12.58
CA ILE A 201 -20.50 -0.03 13.47
C ILE A 201 -19.64 0.13 14.73
N ALA A 202 -18.63 1.02 14.72
CA ALA A 202 -17.74 1.27 15.86
C ALA A 202 -17.96 2.68 16.46
N ARG A 203 -19.17 3.21 16.36
CA ARG A 203 -19.56 4.54 16.88
C ARG A 203 -19.33 4.74 18.38
N ASP A 204 -19.26 3.66 19.15
CA ASP A 204 -19.05 3.72 20.60
C ASP A 204 -17.56 3.78 20.98
N SER A 205 -16.68 3.68 19.98
CA SER A 205 -15.22 3.69 20.10
C SER A 205 -14.58 4.75 19.20
N ILE A 206 -15.23 5.89 19.00
CA ILE A 206 -14.70 6.98 18.16
C ILE A 206 -13.49 7.63 18.86
N PRO A 207 -12.36 7.86 18.15
CA PRO A 207 -11.24 8.64 18.68
C PRO A 207 -11.68 10.03 19.17
N GLN A 208 -11.08 10.52 20.24
CA GLN A 208 -11.44 11.83 20.80
C GLN A 208 -11.01 12.98 19.88
N GLN A 209 -11.70 14.13 20.02
CA GLN A 209 -11.49 15.31 19.16
C GLN A 209 -10.11 15.96 19.29
N TYR A 210 -9.42 15.76 20.42
CA TYR A 210 -8.04 16.18 20.63
C TYR A 210 -7.16 14.95 20.48
N SER A 211 -6.76 14.65 19.25
CA SER A 211 -5.87 13.52 18.95
C SER A 211 -4.47 14.03 18.60
N HIS A 212 -3.48 13.16 18.78
CA HIS A 212 -2.14 13.38 18.23
C HIS A 212 -2.23 13.79 16.74
N PRO A 213 -1.40 14.72 16.25
CA PRO A 213 -1.41 15.12 14.85
C PRO A 213 -1.29 13.91 13.91
N LEU A 214 -2.19 13.84 12.93
CA LEU A 214 -2.25 12.85 11.86
C LEU A 214 -2.15 13.54 10.50
N ASN A 215 -1.84 12.77 9.46
CA ASN A 215 -1.66 13.27 8.10
C ASN A 215 -0.56 14.36 8.01
N VAL A 216 0.47 14.23 8.84
CA VAL A 216 1.64 15.12 8.86
C VAL A 216 2.89 14.39 8.38
N ARG A 217 3.77 15.09 7.65
CA ARG A 217 5.08 14.55 7.26
C ARG A 217 6.14 15.01 8.26
N PRO A 218 6.70 14.10 9.09
CA PRO A 218 7.59 14.47 10.18
C PRO A 218 8.88 15.16 9.73
N TYR A 219 9.32 14.91 8.49
CA TYR A 219 10.61 15.35 7.96
C TYR A 219 10.49 16.25 6.73
N GLU A 220 9.29 16.75 6.40
CA GLU A 220 9.13 17.73 5.33
C GLU A 220 9.49 19.13 5.84
N GLU A 221 10.39 19.83 5.14
CA GLU A 221 10.81 21.21 5.45
C GLU A 221 9.73 22.24 5.08
N LYS A 222 8.51 22.07 5.57
CA LYS A 222 7.49 23.12 5.56
C LYS A 222 7.44 23.71 6.95
N GLY A 223 7.57 25.03 7.04
CA GLY A 223 7.72 25.81 8.28
C GLY A 223 6.55 25.77 9.27
N ASP A 224 5.81 24.67 9.37
CA ASP A 224 4.82 24.42 10.40
C ASP A 224 5.52 24.12 11.73
N LEU A 225 5.45 25.11 12.63
CA LEU A 225 6.04 25.06 13.97
C LEU A 225 5.61 23.84 14.80
N ILE A 226 4.48 23.18 14.49
CA ILE A 226 3.98 22.02 15.25
C ILE A 226 4.91 20.79 15.11
N LEU A 227 5.63 20.67 13.99
CA LEU A 227 6.60 19.59 13.72
C LEU A 227 7.93 19.77 14.47
N THR A 228 8.19 20.93 15.07
CA THR A 228 9.41 21.19 15.86
C THR A 228 9.48 20.41 17.19
N THR A 229 8.46 19.62 17.49
CA THR A 229 8.37 18.83 18.73
C THR A 229 9.00 17.44 18.61
N MET A 230 9.26 16.92 17.41
CA MET A 230 9.99 15.67 17.21
C MET A 230 11.49 15.89 17.36
N SER A 231 12.12 15.10 18.22
CA SER A 231 13.54 15.21 18.58
C SER A 231 14.41 14.11 17.98
N VAL A 232 13.83 13.24 17.16
CA VAL A 232 14.51 12.08 16.54
C VAL A 232 14.75 12.30 15.05
N GLY A 233 15.89 11.85 14.56
CA GLY A 233 16.20 11.84 13.14
C GLY A 233 15.44 10.74 12.38
N LYS A 234 15.32 10.92 11.06
CA LYS A 234 14.61 9.98 10.16
C LYS A 234 15.10 8.53 10.25
N GLU A 235 16.41 8.32 10.42
CA GLU A 235 16.99 6.98 10.52
C GLU A 235 16.90 6.36 11.91
N GLU A 236 16.56 7.15 12.94
CA GLU A 236 16.40 6.69 14.32
C GLU A 236 14.94 6.30 14.63
N LEU A 237 13.97 6.85 13.89
CA LEU A 237 12.56 6.55 14.06
C LEU A 237 12.27 5.07 13.69
N THR A 238 11.83 4.29 14.66
CA THR A 238 11.49 2.88 14.43
C THR A 238 10.03 2.65 14.06
N LEU A 239 9.14 3.63 14.33
CA LEU A 239 7.74 3.56 13.97
C LEU A 239 7.54 3.74 12.45
N PRO A 240 6.61 2.99 11.83
CA PRO A 240 6.39 3.10 10.40
C PRO A 240 5.64 4.38 10.04
N LEU A 241 6.07 5.00 8.94
CA LEU A 241 5.35 6.06 8.25
C LEU A 241 4.72 5.48 6.98
N PHE A 242 3.69 6.15 6.45
CA PHE A 242 2.86 5.59 5.39
C PHE A 242 2.63 6.57 4.24
N ASN A 243 2.67 6.06 3.01
CA ASN A 243 2.24 6.85 1.85
C ASN A 243 0.71 6.85 1.69
N LYS A 244 0.21 7.54 0.65
CA LYS A 244 -1.23 7.69 0.37
C LYS A 244 -1.99 6.37 0.14
N TYR A 245 -1.30 5.26 -0.02
CA TYR A 245 -1.89 3.92 -0.21
C TYR A 245 -1.83 3.05 1.05
N GLY A 246 -1.34 3.58 2.17
CA GLY A 246 -1.13 2.80 3.39
C GLY A 246 0.07 1.83 3.29
N VAL A 247 0.99 2.06 2.35
CA VAL A 247 2.25 1.30 2.26
C VAL A 247 3.32 2.01 3.07
N HIS A 248 4.18 1.23 3.74
CA HIS A 248 5.30 1.77 4.51
C HIS A 248 6.21 2.61 3.61
N ASP A 249 6.52 3.82 4.06
CA ASP A 249 7.36 4.77 3.35
C ASP A 249 8.10 5.64 4.37
N LYS A 250 9.42 5.66 4.36
CA LYS A 250 10.23 6.46 5.31
C LYS A 250 10.02 7.97 5.14
N ASP A 251 9.53 8.42 4.00
CA ASP A 251 9.16 9.81 3.71
C ASP A 251 7.65 10.05 3.81
N GLY A 252 6.93 9.06 4.33
CA GLY A 252 5.48 9.06 4.45
C GLY A 252 4.96 9.96 5.57
N TYR A 253 3.66 9.82 5.82
CA TYR A 253 2.91 10.54 6.82
C TYR A 253 2.81 9.73 8.12
N ILE A 254 2.70 10.46 9.23
CA ILE A 254 2.16 9.91 10.48
C ILE A 254 0.66 9.72 10.28
N THR A 255 0.18 8.49 10.48
CA THR A 255 -1.25 8.12 10.40
C THR A 255 -1.63 7.30 11.64
N CYS A 256 -2.91 6.92 11.78
CA CYS A 256 -3.35 6.05 12.87
C CYS A 256 -2.48 4.79 13.01
N THR A 257 -2.03 4.20 11.88
CA THR A 257 -1.25 2.95 11.91
C THR A 257 0.24 3.14 12.18
N THR A 258 0.72 4.38 12.30
CA THR A 258 2.06 4.67 12.83
C THR A 258 2.17 4.20 14.27
N CYS A 259 1.13 4.47 15.08
CA CYS A 259 1.09 4.07 16.48
C CYS A 259 0.33 2.76 16.70
N HIS A 260 -0.74 2.52 15.94
CA HIS A 260 -1.58 1.33 16.07
C HIS A 260 -1.26 0.26 15.01
N ASP A 261 -1.33 -1.01 15.37
CA ASP A 261 -1.33 -2.15 14.46
C ASP A 261 -2.65 -2.92 14.64
N PRO A 262 -3.65 -2.71 13.75
CA PRO A 262 -4.97 -3.30 13.92
C PRO A 262 -4.97 -4.83 13.93
N HIS A 263 -3.85 -5.48 13.58
CA HIS A 263 -3.70 -6.93 13.56
C HIS A 263 -3.24 -7.56 14.88
N ARG A 264 -2.91 -6.76 15.91
CA ARG A 264 -2.48 -7.27 17.22
C ARG A 264 -3.11 -6.46 18.34
N TRP A 265 -3.52 -7.10 19.43
CA TRP A 265 -4.08 -6.38 20.57
C TRP A 265 -3.00 -5.67 21.41
N ARG A 266 -1.85 -6.32 21.59
CA ARG A 266 -0.70 -5.83 22.35
C ARG A 266 0.56 -5.83 21.50
N ALA A 267 1.53 -4.99 21.88
CA ALA A 267 2.83 -4.93 21.24
C ALA A 267 3.69 -6.17 21.49
N ASP A 268 3.63 -6.69 22.72
CA ASP A 268 4.50 -7.72 23.29
C ASP A 268 3.94 -9.15 23.19
N SER A 269 2.68 -9.29 22.76
CA SER A 269 1.99 -10.57 22.70
C SER A 269 1.30 -10.77 21.35
N THR A 270 1.20 -12.03 20.96
CA THR A 270 0.38 -12.49 19.84
C THR A 270 -1.03 -12.88 20.26
N GLU A 271 -1.31 -12.88 21.56
CA GLU A 271 -2.64 -13.14 22.12
C GLU A 271 -3.51 -11.89 22.01
N GLY A 272 -4.78 -12.09 21.64
CA GLY A 272 -5.77 -11.02 21.51
C GLY A 272 -6.76 -10.96 22.68
N GLU A 273 -7.70 -10.03 22.58
CA GLU A 273 -8.85 -9.92 23.48
C GLU A 273 -10.10 -9.63 22.64
N ILE A 274 -11.09 -10.53 22.69
CA ILE A 274 -12.35 -10.42 21.95
C ILE A 274 -13.48 -9.89 22.85
N ARG A 275 -13.36 -10.01 24.17
CA ARG A 275 -14.44 -9.66 25.10
C ARG A 275 -14.80 -8.18 24.99
N GLU A 276 -16.08 -7.91 24.76
CA GLU A 276 -16.59 -6.56 24.48
C GLU A 276 -16.33 -5.59 25.64
N ASP A 277 -16.41 -6.07 26.88
CA ASP A 277 -16.28 -5.27 28.11
C ASP A 277 -14.84 -4.82 28.40
N VAL A 278 -13.84 -5.48 27.82
CA VAL A 278 -12.44 -5.16 28.08
C VAL A 278 -12.02 -3.90 27.33
N LYS A 279 -11.87 -2.79 28.05
CA LYS A 279 -11.32 -1.56 27.49
C LYS A 279 -9.81 -1.67 27.34
N GLY A 280 -9.29 -1.08 26.28
CA GLY A 280 -7.86 -0.95 26.12
C GLY A 280 -7.28 0.12 27.05
N ASP A 281 -5.99 0.06 27.25
CA ASP A 281 -5.15 0.86 28.14
C ASP A 281 -3.85 1.26 27.44
N LYS A 282 -2.93 1.87 28.19
CA LYS A 282 -1.60 2.32 27.76
C LYS A 282 -0.69 1.24 27.18
N SER A 283 -1.01 -0.04 27.36
CA SER A 283 -0.22 -1.19 26.90
C SER A 283 -0.92 -2.06 25.84
N THR A 284 -2.21 -1.80 25.60
CA THR A 284 -3.08 -2.56 24.71
C THR A 284 -3.60 -1.63 23.61
N SER A 285 -4.89 -1.68 23.26
CA SER A 285 -5.49 -0.79 22.26
C SER A 285 -4.79 -0.84 20.89
N PHE A 286 -4.24 -1.99 20.53
CA PHE A 286 -3.52 -2.18 19.27
C PHE A 286 -2.21 -1.38 19.16
N LEU A 287 -1.65 -0.87 20.27
CA LEU A 287 -0.41 -0.09 20.21
C LEU A 287 0.79 -0.94 19.75
N ARG A 288 1.66 -0.35 18.92
CA ARG A 288 2.92 -0.98 18.48
C ARG A 288 3.98 -1.04 19.58
N LYS A 289 3.89 -0.15 20.57
CA LYS A 289 4.72 -0.06 21.78
C LYS A 289 3.83 0.41 22.93
N ALA A 290 4.06 -0.09 24.14
CA ALA A 290 3.35 0.42 25.31
C ALA A 290 3.76 1.88 25.56
N SER A 291 2.83 2.67 26.07
CA SER A 291 3.09 3.99 26.59
C SER A 291 3.78 3.88 27.97
N PRO A 292 4.80 4.73 28.24
CA PRO A 292 5.16 5.92 27.46
C PRO A 292 6.22 5.67 26.35
N ASP A 293 6.71 4.45 26.16
CA ASP A 293 7.81 4.19 25.21
C ASP A 293 7.44 4.52 23.76
N ILE A 294 6.17 4.39 23.38
CA ILE A 294 5.71 4.83 22.06
C ILE A 294 5.89 6.34 21.84
N CYS A 295 5.72 7.16 22.88
CA CYS A 295 5.93 8.60 22.81
C CYS A 295 7.43 8.93 22.71
N ARG A 296 8.28 8.12 23.36
CA ARG A 296 9.74 8.25 23.33
C ARG A 296 10.33 8.10 21.93
N GLU A 297 9.65 7.36 21.06
CA GLU A 297 10.07 7.20 19.66
C GLU A 297 10.16 8.52 18.91
N CYS A 298 9.39 9.53 19.30
CA CYS A 298 9.36 10.84 18.65
C CYS A 298 9.84 11.97 19.56
N HIS A 299 9.56 11.87 20.86
CA HIS A 299 9.79 12.92 21.86
C HIS A 299 10.83 12.49 22.90
N ASN A 300 11.92 11.84 22.46
CA ASN A 300 12.95 11.29 23.36
C ASN A 300 13.51 12.35 24.34
N ASP A 301 13.55 13.61 23.91
CA ASP A 301 14.10 14.73 24.65
C ASP A 301 13.13 15.26 25.69
N LYS A 302 11.85 14.86 25.69
CA LYS A 302 10.85 15.32 26.69
C LYS A 302 10.80 14.46 27.94
N PHE A 303 11.51 13.34 27.95
CA PHE A 303 11.48 12.39 29.07
C PHE A 303 12.23 12.84 30.32
N TYR A 304 12.92 13.99 30.29
CA TYR A 304 13.42 14.63 31.53
C TYR A 304 12.29 15.01 32.49
N ILE A 305 11.03 14.98 32.02
CA ILE A 305 9.86 15.17 32.87
C ILE A 305 9.73 14.07 33.94
N ALA A 306 10.26 12.87 33.68
CA ALA A 306 10.31 11.79 34.66
C ALA A 306 11.14 12.21 35.88
N ASN A 307 10.63 11.92 37.09
CA ASN A 307 11.23 12.36 38.35
C ASN A 307 11.31 13.88 38.56
N SER A 308 10.58 14.67 37.76
CA SER A 308 10.47 16.12 37.94
C SER A 308 9.22 16.50 38.74
N LYS A 309 9.02 17.80 39.01
CA LYS A 309 7.76 18.30 39.59
C LYS A 309 6.54 18.10 38.69
N HIS A 310 6.73 17.76 37.43
CA HIS A 310 5.66 17.46 36.49
C HIS A 310 5.42 15.95 36.35
N ASP A 311 6.14 15.11 37.10
CA ASP A 311 5.84 13.69 37.22
C ASP A 311 4.69 13.48 38.20
N LEU A 312 3.46 13.50 37.68
CA LEU A 312 2.24 13.41 38.48
C LEU A 312 2.13 12.10 39.26
N SER A 313 2.79 11.03 38.82
CA SER A 313 2.86 9.77 39.58
C SER A 313 3.54 9.93 40.95
N LYS A 314 4.34 11.00 41.13
CA LYS A 314 5.05 11.29 42.38
C LYS A 314 4.44 12.44 43.16
N VAL A 315 4.03 13.50 42.45
CA VAL A 315 3.58 14.74 43.11
C VAL A 315 2.07 14.77 43.35
N ALA A 316 1.28 14.03 42.57
CA ALA A 316 -0.17 13.98 42.68
C ALA A 316 -0.72 12.62 42.16
N PRO A 317 -0.38 11.49 42.82
CA PRO A 317 -0.73 10.15 42.34
C PRO A 317 -2.23 9.85 42.29
N GLU A 318 -3.05 10.64 42.99
CA GLU A 318 -4.51 10.48 43.03
C GLU A 318 -5.25 11.41 42.05
N GLU A 319 -4.54 12.32 41.38
CA GLU A 319 -5.14 13.26 40.43
C GLU A 319 -5.63 12.51 39.20
N LYS A 320 -6.74 12.97 38.60
CA LYS A 320 -7.37 12.27 37.49
C LYS A 320 -7.39 13.13 36.23
N ASN A 321 -6.99 12.53 35.11
CA ASN A 321 -7.14 13.16 33.80
C ASN A 321 -8.62 13.23 33.38
N ILE A 322 -8.93 13.83 32.22
CA ILE A 322 -10.33 13.95 31.73
C ILE A 322 -11.00 12.59 31.44
N LEU A 323 -10.22 11.50 31.36
CA LEU A 323 -10.72 10.12 31.26
C LEU A 323 -10.91 9.44 32.61
N LYS A 324 -10.74 10.19 33.71
CA LYS A 324 -10.83 9.75 35.09
C LYS A 324 -9.77 8.72 35.49
N GLN A 325 -8.65 8.69 34.77
CA GLN A 325 -7.53 7.80 35.04
C GLN A 325 -6.52 8.47 35.98
N THR A 326 -5.95 7.72 36.91
CA THR A 326 -4.81 8.17 37.73
C THR A 326 -3.50 8.13 36.91
N PRO A 327 -2.40 8.76 37.38
CA PRO A 327 -1.10 8.68 36.71
C PRO A 327 -0.55 7.26 36.64
N GLU A 328 -0.94 6.37 37.57
CA GLU A 328 -0.62 4.94 37.49
C GLU A 328 -1.30 4.28 36.28
N GLU A 329 -2.56 4.63 36.02
CA GLU A 329 -3.37 4.08 34.93
C GLU A 329 -2.98 4.67 33.57
N SER A 330 -2.85 6.00 33.45
CA SER A 330 -2.53 6.69 32.19
C SER A 330 -1.02 6.73 31.90
N GLY A 331 -0.17 6.79 32.93
CA GLY A 331 1.28 6.90 32.76
C GLY A 331 1.78 8.33 32.56
N LEU A 332 3.10 8.45 32.36
CA LEU A 332 3.84 9.71 32.49
C LEU A 332 3.33 10.83 31.57
N CYS A 333 3.00 10.50 30.31
CA CYS A 333 2.61 11.48 29.30
C CYS A 333 1.08 11.65 29.24
N GLU A 334 0.33 10.55 29.33
CA GLU A 334 -1.14 10.54 29.16
C GLU A 334 -1.92 11.17 30.31
N THR A 335 -1.25 11.45 31.42
CA THR A 335 -1.87 12.24 32.49
C THR A 335 -2.16 13.68 32.01
N CYS A 336 -1.36 14.20 31.07
CA CYS A 336 -1.49 15.55 30.53
C CYS A 336 -1.86 15.59 29.03
N HIS A 337 -1.48 14.57 28.26
CA HIS A 337 -1.66 14.49 26.80
C HIS A 337 -2.52 13.28 26.42
N LEU A 338 -3.77 13.51 26.03
CA LEU A 338 -4.72 12.44 25.70
C LEU A 338 -4.96 12.30 24.20
#